data_AF-A0AAE7DLI6-F1
#
_entry.id   AF-A0AAE7DLI6-F1
#
_cell.length_a   1.000
_cell.length_b   1.000
_cell.length_c   1.000
_cell.angle_alpha   90.00
_cell.angle_beta   90.00
_cell.angle_gamma   90.00
#
_symmetry.space_group_name_H-M   'P 1'
#
loop_
_entity.id
_entity.type
_entity.pdbx_description
1 polymer ?
#
loop_
_entity_poly.entity_id
_entity_poly.type
_entity_poly.pdbx_seq_one_letter_code
_entity_poly.pdbx_strand_id
1 'polypeptide(L)'
;MSGRSFWSRFRRSEAVMENNMIPHDVVTRIVDGTLPVQAWREHLNLTQDEVAERMGVSQSAFAELESVSKPRKQTREKIAAAFGINAAQLEL
;
A
#
# COMPACT_ATOMS: atom_id res chain seq x y z
N MET A 1 11.92 -24.70 -6.80
CA MET A 1 10.46 -24.87 -6.59
C MET A 1 10.20 -25.17 -5.13
N SER A 2 9.47 -24.30 -4.45
CA SER A 2 8.54 -24.72 -3.39
C SER A 2 7.49 -23.65 -3.25
N GLY A 3 6.37 -23.86 -3.94
CA GLY A 3 5.17 -23.07 -3.74
C GLY A 3 4.72 -23.23 -2.30
N ARG A 4 4.60 -22.11 -1.61
CA ARG A 4 3.70 -22.00 -0.47
C ARG A 4 2.66 -20.97 -0.87
N SER A 5 1.42 -21.43 -0.87
CA SER A 5 0.22 -20.66 -1.18
C SER A 5 0.14 -19.41 -0.29
N PHE A 6 0.70 -18.31 -0.77
CA PHE A 6 0.64 -17.00 -0.12
C PHE A 6 -0.83 -16.51 0.00
N TRP A 7 -1.65 -16.92 -0.95
CA TRP A 7 -3.05 -16.52 -1.12
C TRP A 7 -4.05 -17.24 -0.19
N SER A 8 -3.65 -18.30 0.53
CA SER A 8 -4.62 -19.12 1.31
C SER A 8 -5.01 -18.52 2.67
N ARG A 9 -4.32 -17.48 3.16
CA ARG A 9 -4.73 -16.71 4.35
C ARG A 9 -5.59 -15.49 3.99
N PHE A 10 -5.70 -15.16 2.70
CA PHE A 10 -6.45 -14.02 2.18
C PHE A 10 -7.94 -14.36 1.98
N ARG A 11 -8.54 -15.16 2.86
CA ARG A 11 -10.00 -15.39 2.91
C ARG A 11 -10.63 -14.61 4.06
N ARG A 12 -10.32 -13.31 4.10
CA ARG A 12 -10.95 -12.28 4.97
C ARG A 12 -11.21 -11.00 4.15
N SER A 13 -11.43 -11.18 2.85
CA SER A 13 -11.27 -10.16 1.80
C SER A 13 -12.53 -9.39 1.41
N GLU A 14 -13.68 -9.60 2.05
CA GLU A 14 -14.89 -8.83 1.71
C GLU A 14 -15.15 -7.63 2.64
N ALA A 15 -14.76 -7.68 3.91
CA ALA A 15 -15.12 -6.65 4.88
C ALA A 15 -14.19 -5.41 4.90
N VAL A 16 -12.99 -5.50 4.32
CA VAL A 16 -11.98 -4.41 4.40
C VAL A 16 -12.21 -3.34 3.32
N MET A 17 -12.88 -3.66 2.21
CA MET A 17 -13.08 -2.72 1.10
C MET A 17 -14.15 -1.64 1.36
N GLU A 18 -15.01 -1.79 2.38
CA GLU A 18 -16.11 -0.85 2.63
C GLU A 18 -15.81 0.22 3.69
N ASN A 19 -14.72 0.12 4.44
CA ASN A 19 -14.46 1.04 5.55
C ASN A 19 -13.28 1.97 5.27
N ASN A 20 -13.56 3.24 5.00
CA ASN A 20 -12.59 4.28 4.67
C ASN A 20 -11.81 4.81 5.90
N MET A 21 -11.71 4.01 6.97
CA MET A 21 -11.00 4.39 8.20
C MET A 21 -9.50 4.37 7.97
N ILE A 22 -8.83 5.44 8.38
CA ILE A 22 -7.38 5.56 8.34
C ILE A 22 -6.85 5.43 9.77
N PRO A 23 -5.90 4.50 10.04
CA PRO A 23 -5.29 4.35 11.35
C PRO A 23 -4.66 5.66 11.85
N HIS A 24 -4.76 5.91 13.16
CA HIS A 24 -4.26 7.16 13.75
C HIS A 24 -2.75 7.37 13.51
N ASP A 25 -1.95 6.31 13.60
CA ASP A 25 -0.50 6.37 13.38
C ASP A 25 -0.13 6.70 11.92
N VAL A 26 -0.93 6.25 10.95
CA VAL A 26 -0.78 6.68 9.54
C VAL A 26 -1.03 8.18 9.42
N VAL A 27 -2.09 8.69 10.05
CA VAL A 27 -2.40 10.14 10.05
C VAL A 27 -1.27 10.93 10.72
N THR A 28 -0.79 10.51 11.89
CA THR A 28 0.32 11.17 12.58
C THR A 28 1.55 11.28 11.70
N ARG A 29 1.95 10.19 11.05
CA ARG A 29 3.12 10.19 10.14
C ARG A 29 2.95 11.16 8.97
N ILE A 30 1.74 11.23 8.40
CA ILE A 30 1.46 12.14 7.29
C ILE A 30 1.52 13.60 7.75
N VAL A 31 0.98 13.90 8.93
CA VAL A 31 1.10 15.24 9.56
C VAL A 31 2.56 15.60 9.83
N ASP A 32 3.38 14.62 10.21
CA ASP A 32 4.83 14.77 10.43
C ASP A 32 5.65 14.86 9.10
N GLY A 33 4.98 14.82 7.94
CA GLY A 33 5.60 15.01 6.62
C GLY A 33 5.94 13.73 5.86
N THR A 34 5.52 12.57 6.36
CA THR A 34 5.66 11.29 5.63
C THR A 34 4.67 11.22 4.48
N LEU A 35 5.10 10.73 3.31
CA LEU A 35 4.18 10.56 2.18
C LEU A 35 3.13 9.47 2.48
N PRO A 36 1.87 9.60 2.02
CA PRO A 36 0.81 8.64 2.32
C PRO A 36 1.18 7.19 1.95
N VAL A 37 1.83 6.99 0.80
CA VAL A 37 2.27 5.66 0.35
C VAL A 37 3.27 5.03 1.33
N GLN A 38 4.25 5.82 1.79
CA GLN A 38 5.24 5.37 2.76
C GLN A 38 4.62 5.10 4.13
N ALA A 39 3.75 5.99 4.61
CA ALA A 39 3.08 5.85 5.90
C ALA A 39 2.26 4.55 5.96
N TRP A 40 1.50 4.26 4.90
CA TRP A 40 0.75 2.99 4.79
C TRP A 40 1.66 1.78 4.67
N ARG A 41 2.73 1.85 3.88
CA ARG A 41 3.69 0.74 3.75
C ARG A 41 4.27 0.36 5.10
N GLU A 42 4.71 1.34 5.88
CA GLU A 42 5.30 1.13 7.20
C GLU A 42 4.28 0.64 8.22
N HIS A 43 3.05 1.17 8.21
CA HIS A 43 1.96 0.69 9.06
C HIS A 43 1.62 -0.80 8.79
N LEU A 44 1.67 -1.22 7.53
CA LEU A 44 1.42 -2.60 7.11
C LEU A 44 2.65 -3.50 7.27
N ASN A 45 3.76 -2.98 7.81
CA ASN A 45 5.04 -3.68 7.96
C ASN A 45 5.57 -4.28 6.63
N LEU A 46 5.37 -3.57 5.52
CA LEU A 46 5.84 -3.99 4.20
C LEU A 46 7.19 -3.36 3.85
N THR A 47 8.05 -4.14 3.20
CA THR A 47 9.26 -3.65 2.55
C THR A 47 8.94 -3.13 1.15
N GLN A 48 9.82 -2.30 0.57
CA GLN A 48 9.66 -1.87 -0.83
C GLN A 48 9.64 -3.05 -1.80
N ASP A 49 10.44 -4.08 -1.52
CA ASP A 49 10.51 -5.31 -2.32
C ASP A 49 9.19 -6.07 -2.34
N GLU A 50 8.55 -6.25 -1.19
CA GLU A 50 7.27 -6.95 -1.10
C GLU A 50 6.16 -6.20 -1.84
N VAL A 51 6.17 -4.87 -1.81
CA VAL A 51 5.17 -4.06 -2.54
C VAL A 51 5.46 -4.12 -4.04
N ALA A 52 6.72 -4.03 -4.44
CA ALA A 52 7.13 -4.16 -5.84
C ALA A 52 6.72 -5.53 -6.42
N GLU A 53 6.92 -6.61 -5.66
CA GLU A 53 6.49 -7.97 -6.04
C GLU A 53 4.97 -8.03 -6.24
N ARG A 54 4.18 -7.45 -5.31
CA ARG A 54 2.71 -7.39 -5.44
C ARG A 54 2.26 -6.55 -6.64
N MET A 55 3.01 -5.51 -6.98
CA MET A 55 2.71 -4.64 -8.12
C MET A 55 3.24 -5.17 -9.46
N GLY A 56 4.09 -6.21 -9.45
CA GLY A 56 4.74 -6.72 -10.65
C GLY A 56 5.74 -5.74 -11.27
N VAL A 57 6.42 -4.93 -10.45
CA VAL A 57 7.45 -3.95 -10.87
C VAL A 57 8.77 -4.23 -10.18
N SER A 58 9.86 -3.54 -10.58
CA SER A 58 11.13 -3.61 -9.84
C SER A 58 11.03 -2.84 -8.51
N GLN A 59 11.86 -3.21 -7.53
CA GLN A 59 12.03 -2.45 -6.28
C GLN A 59 12.33 -0.97 -6.55
N SER A 60 13.25 -0.69 -7.47
CA SER A 60 13.63 0.68 -7.84
C SER A 60 12.44 1.47 -8.41
N ALA A 61 11.63 0.84 -9.27
CA ALA A 61 10.43 1.47 -9.82
C ALA A 61 9.41 1.77 -8.71
N PHE A 62 9.23 0.87 -7.74
CA PHE A 62 8.38 1.16 -6.59
C PHE A 62 8.95 2.28 -5.70
N ALA A 63 10.26 2.32 -5.46
CA ALA A 63 10.91 3.38 -4.70
C ALA A 63 10.73 4.75 -5.36
N GLU A 64 10.82 4.83 -6.70
CA GLU A 64 10.49 6.03 -7.46
C GLU A 64 9.01 6.42 -7.24
N LEU A 65 8.08 5.47 -7.35
CA LEU A 65 6.65 5.71 -7.10
C LEU A 65 6.35 6.18 -5.68
N GLU A 66 7.03 5.62 -4.68
CA GLU A 66 6.88 5.96 -3.26
C GLU A 66 7.32 7.40 -2.98
N SER A 67 8.33 7.89 -3.71
CA SER A 67 8.82 9.28 -3.58
C SER A 67 7.88 10.33 -4.18
N VAL A 68 6.86 9.92 -4.94
CA VAL A 68 5.90 10.84 -5.57
C VAL A 68 4.83 11.26 -4.56
N SER A 69 4.76 12.55 -4.26
CA SER A 69 3.80 13.10 -3.29
C SER A 69 2.33 12.92 -3.70
N LYS A 70 2.03 13.03 -4.99
CA LYS A 70 0.68 12.86 -5.55
C LYS A 70 0.71 11.94 -6.77
N PRO A 71 0.69 10.62 -6.59
CA PRO A 71 0.66 9.67 -7.71
C PRO A 71 -0.64 9.85 -8.52
N ARG A 72 -0.53 9.58 -9.83
CA ARG A 72 -1.70 9.56 -10.73
C ARG A 72 -2.72 8.55 -10.22
N LYS A 73 -4.02 8.79 -10.49
CA LYS A 73 -5.14 7.93 -10.07
C LYS A 73 -4.86 6.44 -10.31
N GLN A 74 -4.48 6.07 -11.52
CA GLN A 74 -4.20 4.67 -11.88
C GLN A 74 -3.06 4.05 -11.08
N THR A 75 -2.01 4.82 -10.80
CA THR A 75 -0.88 4.35 -9.97
C THR A 75 -1.32 4.18 -8.52
N ARG A 76 -2.08 5.15 -7.98
CA ARG A 76 -2.64 5.09 -6.63
C ARG A 76 -3.55 3.87 -6.44
N GLU A 77 -4.39 3.56 -7.42
CA GLU A 77 -5.25 2.36 -7.42
C GLU A 77 -4.42 1.06 -7.38
N LYS A 78 -3.32 0.98 -8.14
CA LYS A 78 -2.42 -0.19 -8.11
C LYS A 78 -1.71 -0.34 -6.76
N ILE A 79 -1.23 0.76 -6.18
CA ILE A 79 -0.59 0.76 -4.86
C ILE A 79 -1.61 0.34 -3.79
N ALA A 80 -2.82 0.91 -3.81
CA ALA A 80 -3.88 0.57 -2.87
C ALA A 80 -4.28 -0.91 -2.95
N ALA A 81 -4.35 -1.47 -4.16
CA ALA A 81 -4.58 -2.90 -4.37
C ALA A 81 -3.44 -3.77 -3.77
N ALA A 82 -2.17 -3.35 -3.93
CA ALA A 82 -1.03 -4.04 -3.33
C ALA A 82 -1.02 -3.98 -1.79
N PHE A 83 -1.57 -2.91 -1.21
CA PHE A 83 -1.75 -2.72 0.23
C PHE A 83 -3.01 -3.39 0.78
N GLY A 84 -4.00 -3.68 -0.06
CA GLY A 84 -5.30 -4.19 0.36
C GLY A 84 -6.18 -3.12 1.01
N ILE A 85 -6.06 -1.86 0.57
CA ILE A 85 -6.80 -0.70 1.09
C ILE A 85 -7.58 0.00 -0.04
N ASN A 86 -8.43 0.95 0.31
CA ASN A 86 -9.12 1.82 -0.65
C ASN A 86 -8.16 2.92 -1.15
N ALA A 87 -8.20 3.22 -2.45
CA ALA A 87 -7.37 4.26 -3.06
C ALA A 87 -7.60 5.66 -2.47
N ALA A 88 -8.81 5.94 -1.96
CA ALA A 88 -9.13 7.19 -1.26
C ALA A 88 -8.32 7.38 0.03
N GLN A 89 -7.85 6.30 0.66
CA GLN A 89 -7.01 6.35 1.85
C GLN A 89 -5.57 6.84 1.56
N LEU A 90 -5.22 7.01 0.28
CA LEU A 90 -3.96 7.59 -0.20
C LEU A 90 -4.13 9.03 -0.72
N GLU A 91 -5.29 9.66 -0.53
CA GLU A 91 -5.58 11.03 -0.99
C GLU A 91 -5.41 12.12 0.09
N LEU A 92 -4.87 11.75 1.25
CA LEU A 92 -4.62 12.67 2.36
C LEU A 92 -3.66 13.82 2.00
#